data_AF-X0SG68-F1
#
_entry.id   AF-X0SG68-F1
#
_cell.length_a   1.000
_cell.length_b   1.000
_cell.length_c   1.000
_cell.angle_alpha   90.00
_cell.angle_beta   90.00
_cell.angle_gamma   90.00
#
_symmetry.space_group_name_H-M   'P 1'
#
loop_
_entity.id
_entity.type
_entity.pdbx_description
1 polymer ?
#
loop_
_entity_poly.entity_id
_entity_poly.type
_entity_poly.pdbx_seq_one_letter_code
_entity_poly.pdbx_strand_id
1 'polypeptide(L)'
;FFLSLGVWLISYVILKKRWQNQIFWIIAIFSALAFALGHIPSVMLLFGFNSVNEIPLALMGEIILLNGVVSLFAAYYFRKFGFLAAVGIHFWTDVVWHVIWGVI
;
A
#
# COMPACT_ATOMS: atom_id res chain seq x y z
N PHE A 1 -6.90 -4.10 -4.63
CA PHE A 1 -7.30 -5.40 -5.21
C PHE A 1 -6.80 -6.59 -4.38
N PHE A 2 -5.55 -6.61 -3.93
CA PHE A 2 -4.98 -7.72 -3.14
C PHE A 2 -5.68 -8.00 -1.80
N LEU A 3 -6.16 -6.96 -1.11
CA LEU A 3 -6.73 -7.10 0.23
C LEU A 3 -8.00 -7.97 0.26
N SER A 4 -9.02 -7.60 -0.52
CA SER A 4 -10.29 -8.33 -0.56
C SER A 4 -10.12 -9.73 -1.14
N LEU A 5 -9.31 -9.87 -2.18
CA LEU A 5 -8.99 -11.17 -2.79
C LEU A 5 -8.29 -12.11 -1.81
N GLY A 6 -7.25 -11.63 -1.11
CA GLY A 6 -6.49 -12.43 -0.16
C GLY A 6 -7.32 -12.84 1.05
N VAL A 7 -8.15 -11.93 1.59
CA VAL A 7 -9.07 -12.26 2.70
C VAL A 7 -10.13 -13.27 2.27
N TRP A 8 -10.70 -13.10 1.08
CA TRP A 8 -11.65 -14.07 0.53
C TRP A 8 -11.01 -15.44 0.33
N LEU A 9 -9.86 -15.52 -0.33
CA LEU A 9 -9.20 -16.79 -0.60
C LEU A 9 -8.81 -17.51 0.70
N ILE A 10 -8.11 -16.82 1.60
CA ILE A 10 -7.58 -17.48 2.79
C ILE A 10 -8.68 -17.69 3.82
N SER A 11 -9.44 -16.65 4.17
CA SER A 11 -10.45 -16.80 5.22
C SER A 11 -11.70 -17.53 4.73
N TYR A 12 -12.27 -17.16 3.58
CA TYR A 12 -13.54 -17.75 3.12
C TYR A 12 -13.36 -19.10 2.44
N VAL A 13 -12.39 -19.25 1.53
CA VAL A 13 -12.21 -20.50 0.77
C VAL A 13 -11.43 -21.53 1.58
N ILE A 14 -10.22 -21.19 2.05
CA ILE A 14 -9.32 -22.16 2.72
C ILE A 14 -9.76 -22.42 4.16
N LEU A 15 -9.98 -21.37 4.96
CA LEU A 15 -10.27 -21.47 6.38
C LEU A 15 -11.77 -21.50 6.72
N LYS A 16 -12.65 -21.60 5.72
CA LYS A 16 -14.11 -21.74 5.88
C LYS A 16 -14.72 -20.68 6.82
N LYS A 17 -14.42 -19.41 6.55
CA LYS A 17 -14.83 -18.20 7.27
C LYS A 17 -14.23 -18.02 8.68
N ARG A 18 -13.19 -18.76 9.05
CA ARG A 18 -12.49 -18.58 10.34
C ARG A 18 -11.42 -17.49 10.27
N TRP A 19 -11.09 -16.92 11.43
CA TRP A 19 -9.95 -16.00 11.63
C TRP A 19 -9.94 -14.73 10.76
N GLN A 20 -11.12 -14.26 10.31
CA GLN A 20 -11.24 -13.13 9.39
C GLN A 20 -10.44 -11.89 9.84
N ASN A 21 -10.45 -11.57 11.14
CA ASN A 21 -9.76 -10.41 11.68
C ASN A 21 -8.23 -10.53 11.57
N GLN A 22 -7.68 -11.68 11.94
CA GLN A 22 -6.23 -11.95 11.90
C GLN A 22 -5.75 -12.03 10.46
N ILE A 23 -6.47 -12.78 9.61
CA ILE A 23 -6.15 -12.90 8.19
C ILE A 23 -6.23 -11.54 7.49
N PHE A 24 -7.22 -10.71 7.83
CA PHE A 24 -7.31 -9.35 7.30
C PHE A 24 -6.04 -8.54 7.54
N TRP A 25 -5.55 -8.49 8.78
CA TRP A 25 -4.37 -7.70 9.11
C TRP A 25 -3.08 -8.28 8.53
N ILE A 26 -2.95 -9.61 8.51
CA ILE A 26 -1.83 -10.28 7.85
C ILE A 26 -1.79 -9.89 6.36
N ILE A 27 -2.93 -10.02 5.66
CA ILE A 27 -3.02 -9.67 4.24
C ILE A 27 -2.84 -8.17 4.01
N ALA A 28 -3.28 -7.31 4.93
CA ALA A 28 -3.04 -5.87 4.86
C ALA A 28 -1.54 -5.55 4.91
N ILE A 29 -0.80 -6.17 5.83
CA ILE A 29 0.65 -5.99 5.97
C ILE A 29 1.37 -6.48 4.71
N PHE A 30 1.07 -7.70 4.23
CA PHE A 30 1.69 -8.22 3.01
C PHE A 30 1.34 -7.39 1.78
N SER A 31 0.10 -6.90 1.68
CA SER A 31 -0.32 -6.03 0.57
C SER A 31 0.41 -4.69 0.61
N ALA A 32 0.56 -4.09 1.80
CA ALA A 32 1.28 -2.82 1.97
C ALA A 32 2.78 -2.97 1.65
N LEU A 33 3.41 -4.06 2.10
CA LEU A 33 4.80 -4.37 1.77
C LEU A 33 4.99 -4.60 0.27
N ALA A 34 4.13 -5.43 -0.34
CA ALA A 34 4.19 -5.69 -1.77
C ALA A 34 3.97 -4.41 -2.60
N PHE A 35 3.05 -3.54 -2.17
CA PHE A 35 2.80 -2.26 -2.82
C PHE A 35 4.02 -1.35 -2.70
N ALA A 36 4.59 -1.17 -1.51
CA ALA A 36 5.79 -0.35 -1.32
C ALA A 36 7.00 -0.87 -2.10
N LEU A 37 7.30 -2.16 -2.00
CA LEU A 37 8.42 -2.78 -2.72
C LEU A 37 8.20 -2.76 -4.24
N GLY A 38 6.95 -2.83 -4.70
CA GLY A 38 6.60 -2.71 -6.11
C GLY A 38 6.94 -1.34 -6.73
N HIS A 39 7.15 -0.30 -5.92
CA HIS A 39 7.60 1.01 -6.40
C HIS A 39 9.10 1.11 -6.60
N ILE A 40 9.90 0.24 -5.97
CA ILE A 40 11.37 0.28 -6.07
C ILE A 40 11.84 0.15 -7.52
N PRO A 41 11.40 -0.85 -8.32
CA PRO A 41 11.81 -0.96 -9.72
C PRO A 41 11.44 0.26 -10.56
N SER A 42 10.26 0.84 -10.33
CA SER A 42 9.80 2.04 -11.04
C SER A 42 10.67 3.25 -10.72
N VAL A 43 11.03 3.44 -9.45
CA VAL A 43 11.94 4.51 -9.02
C VAL A 43 13.33 4.30 -9.60
N MET A 44 13.85 3.07 -9.58
CA MET A 44 15.14 2.76 -10.20
C MET A 44 15.14 3.08 -11.69
N LEU A 45 14.08 2.72 -12.41
CA LEU A 45 13.92 3.03 -13.83
C LEU A 45 13.87 4.54 -14.08
N LEU A 46 13.06 5.28 -13.31
CA LEU A 46 12.83 6.72 -13.50
C LEU A 46 14.08 7.56 -13.22
N PHE A 47 14.88 7.18 -12.22
CA PHE A 47 16.07 7.91 -11.81
C PHE A 47 17.38 7.31 -12.35
N GLY A 48 17.32 6.20 -13.09
CA GLY A 48 18.49 5.55 -13.70
C GLY A 48 19.40 4.82 -12.70
N PHE A 49 18.86 4.37 -11.57
CA PHE A 49 19.63 3.62 -10.57
C PHE A 49 19.85 2.18 -11.02
N ASN A 50 21.08 1.69 -10.91
CA ASN A 50 21.46 0.32 -11.26
C ASN A 50 21.31 -0.65 -10.09
N SER A 51 21.20 -0.12 -8.87
CA SER A 51 21.08 -0.90 -7.63
C SER A 51 20.18 -0.21 -6.61
N VAL A 52 19.52 -0.99 -5.74
CA VAL A 52 18.68 -0.48 -4.65
C VAL A 52 19.49 0.39 -3.67
N ASN A 53 20.79 0.13 -3.53
CA ASN A 53 21.67 0.88 -2.63
C ASN A 53 21.96 2.31 -3.12
N GLU A 54 21.65 2.62 -4.38
CA GLU A 54 21.80 3.97 -4.94
C GLU A 54 20.61 4.87 -4.60
N ILE A 55 19.50 4.28 -4.12
CA ILE A 55 18.30 5.05 -3.74
C ILE A 55 18.60 5.86 -2.47
N PRO A 56 18.48 7.20 -2.50
CA PRO A 56 18.69 8.02 -1.32
C PRO A 56 17.78 7.60 -0.17
N LEU A 57 18.30 7.63 1.06
CA LEU A 57 17.54 7.20 2.25
C LEU A 57 16.23 7.99 2.42
N ALA A 58 16.23 9.28 2.09
CA ALA A 58 15.02 10.10 2.08
C ALA A 58 13.95 9.54 1.13
N LEU A 59 14.33 9.22 -0.10
CA LEU A 59 13.42 8.67 -1.12
C LEU A 59 12.94 7.26 -0.73
N MET A 60 13.82 6.43 -0.15
CA MET A 60 13.40 5.13 0.41
C MET A 60 12.39 5.31 1.55
N GLY A 61 12.60 6.31 2.40
CA GLY A 61 11.66 6.71 3.45
C GLY A 61 10.30 7.10 2.89
N GLU A 62 10.27 7.92 1.84
CA GLU A 62 9.04 8.30 1.14
C GLU A 62 8.31 7.09 0.54
N ILE A 63 9.03 6.17 -0.11
CA ILE A 63 8.44 4.94 -0.66
C ILE A 63 7.76 4.15 0.47
N ILE A 64 8.42 3.93 1.60
CA ILE A 64 7.87 3.16 2.72
C ILE A 64 6.70 3.90 3.37
N LEU A 65 6.80 5.22 3.55
CA LEU A 65 5.76 6.02 4.19
C LEU A 65 4.49 6.08 3.33
N LEU A 66 4.62 6.54 2.09
CA LEU A 66 3.50 6.81 1.19
C LEU A 66 2.87 5.54 0.66
N ASN A 67 3.65 4.48 0.42
CA ASN A 67 3.12 3.25 -0.14
C ASN A 67 2.91 2.16 0.92
N GLY A 68 3.68 2.15 2.00
CA GLY A 68 3.53 1.17 3.08
C GLY A 68 2.55 1.64 4.16
N VAL A 69 2.92 2.70 4.88
CA VAL A 69 2.17 3.16 6.06
C VAL A 69 0.79 3.67 5.68
N VAL A 70 0.69 4.52 4.64
CA VAL A 70 -0.61 5.00 4.15
C VAL A 70 -1.49 3.84 3.66
N SER A 71 -0.91 2.77 3.08
CA SER A 71 -1.69 1.58 2.69
C SER A 71 -2.33 0.86 3.89
N LEU A 72 -1.64 0.79 5.03
CA LEU A 72 -2.23 0.24 6.26
C LEU A 72 -3.35 1.12 6.81
N PHE A 73 -3.16 2.44 6.74
CA PHE A 73 -4.20 3.41 7.08
C PHE A 73 -5.42 3.24 6.15
N ALA A 74 -5.21 3.18 4.83
CA ALA A 74 -6.26 2.93 3.86
C ALA A 74 -6.96 1.57 4.09
N ALA A 75 -6.23 0.52 4.48
CA ALA A 75 -6.81 -0.78 4.82
C ALA A 75 -7.72 -0.70 6.05
N TYR A 76 -7.33 0.04 7.09
CA TYR A 76 -8.19 0.27 8.26
C TYR A 76 -9.52 0.92 7.86
N TYR A 77 -9.49 2.00 7.06
CA TYR A 77 -10.69 2.69 6.61
C TYR A 77 -11.49 1.89 5.59
N PHE A 78 -10.82 1.10 4.74
CA PHE A 78 -11.47 0.12 3.86
C PHE A 78 -12.37 -0.82 4.67
N ARG A 79 -11.87 -1.32 5.79
CA ARG A 79 -12.61 -2.25 6.63
C ARG A 79 -13.79 -1.58 7.35
N LYS A 80 -13.61 -0.34 7.80
CA LYS A 80 -14.61 0.37 8.59
C LYS A 80 -15.70 1.03 7.74
N PHE A 81 -15.34 1.54 6.57
CA PHE A 81 -16.21 2.39 5.75
C PHE A 81 -16.33 1.93 4.29
N GLY A 82 -15.64 0.86 3.91
CA GLY A 82 -15.74 0.24 2.60
C GLY A 82 -14.78 0.82 1.55
N PHE A 83 -14.97 0.37 0.32
CA PHE A 83 -14.07 0.63 -0.81
C PHE A 83 -13.85 2.12 -1.09
N LEU A 84 -14.93 2.92 -1.07
CA LEU A 84 -14.84 4.35 -1.40
C LEU A 84 -13.93 5.12 -0.43
N ALA A 85 -13.90 4.74 0.85
CA ALA A 85 -13.01 5.39 1.83
C ALA A 85 -11.53 5.13 1.51
N ALA A 86 -11.19 3.91 1.11
CA ALA A 86 -9.82 3.56 0.73
C ALA A 86 -9.38 4.26 -0.57
N VAL A 87 -10.27 4.29 -1.57
CA VAL A 87 -10.03 5.02 -2.82
C VAL A 87 -9.87 6.51 -2.56
N GLY A 88 -10.73 7.09 -1.71
CA GLY A 88 -10.65 8.50 -1.34
C GLY A 88 -9.33 8.84 -0.65
N ILE A 89 -8.88 8.02 0.31
CA ILE A 89 -7.59 8.21 0.97
C ILE A 89 -6.44 8.18 -0.03
N HIS A 90 -6.41 7.17 -0.90
CA HIS A 90 -5.36 7.03 -1.90
C HIS A 90 -5.34 8.23 -2.86
N PHE A 91 -6.48 8.53 -3.48
CA PHE A 91 -6.65 9.65 -4.40
C PHE A 91 -6.23 11.00 -3.79
N TRP A 92 -6.72 11.30 -2.58
CA TRP A 92 -6.39 12.58 -1.94
C TRP A 92 -4.93 12.63 -1.45
N THR A 93 -4.33 11.50 -1.08
CA THR A 93 -2.90 11.45 -0.78
C THR A 93 -2.09 11.83 -2.01
N ASP A 94 -2.44 11.29 -3.18
CA ASP A 94 -1.75 11.61 -4.44
C ASP A 94 -1.95 13.08 -4.83
N VAL A 95 -3.17 13.62 -4.70
CA VAL A 95 -3.44 15.04 -4.99
C VAL A 95 -2.61 15.95 -4.07
N VAL A 96 -2.59 15.68 -2.77
CA VAL A 96 -1.82 16.50 -1.82
C VAL A 96 -0.33 16.39 -2.10
N TRP A 97 0.18 15.18 -2.31
CA TRP A 97 1.62 14.92 -2.41
C TRP A 97 2.21 15.30 -3.77
N HIS A 98 1.53 14.98 -4.86
CA HIS A 98 2.07 15.20 -6.20
C HIS A 98 1.58 16.50 -6.85
N VAL A 99 0.34 16.92 -6.57
CA VAL A 99 -0.23 18.12 -7.20
C VAL A 99 0.02 19.35 -6.36
N ILE A 100 -0.34 19.34 -5.07
CA ILE A 100 -0.20 20.53 -4.23
C ILE A 100 1.26 20.74 -3.84
N TRP A 101 1.87 19.72 -3.22
CA TRP A 101 3.27 19.82 -2.80
C TRP A 101 4.23 19.88 -3.99
N GLY A 102 3.97 19.13 -5.07
CA GLY A 102 4.82 19.17 -6.27
C GLY A 102 4.81 20.48 -7.05
N VAL A 103 3.92 21.43 -6.73
CA VAL A 103 3.91 22.79 -7.30
C VAL A 103 4.81 23.76 -6.50
N ILE A 104 5.20 23.40 -5.29
CA ILE A 104 6.11 24.16 -4.41
C ILE A 104 7.55 23.73 -4.70
#